data_AF-A0A0D0VT35-F1
#
_entry.id   AF-A0A0D0VT35-F1
#
_cell.length_a   1.000
_cell.length_b   1.000
_cell.length_c   1.000
_cell.angle_alpha   90.00
_cell.angle_beta   90.00
_cell.angle_gamma   90.00
#
_symmetry.space_group_name_H-M   'P 1'
#
loop_
_entity.id
_entity.type
_entity.pdbx_description
1 polymer ?
#
loop_
_entity_poly.entity_id
_entity_poly.type
_entity_poly.pdbx_seq_one_letter_code
_entity_poly.pdbx_strand_id
1 'polypeptide(L)'
;MRINFSPQRAAIFTSFLGLLDIKLGAEIILLFGLINKVAGLYGLITIFVGGSFAQLLYYAYSVGTLFAFLWGLRVVKSESSVPTLLLSHLYSLDHIIVSLFHYIFYLHYWYTVPHDGRRTINSQAQQDLINLALSRGEITEPTGESGQSADELRTALAGEIWERERGFAVWTLLAGWILKIYFILVLYSYAAHLASSTYHTLPLTFRGKATKLAHPDPGQEGSSPRIPGESEDDIELRRAEQAARDGPSKKGKGKRTEEDDEDLSWE
;
A
#
# COMPACT_ATOMS: atom_id res chain seq x y z
N MET A 1 15.32 -33.85 24.71
CA MET A 1 13.92 -33.51 24.36
C MET A 1 13.96 -32.25 23.49
N ARG A 2 13.88 -32.39 22.17
CA ARG A 2 13.82 -31.24 21.24
C ARG A 2 12.37 -30.75 21.21
N ILE A 3 12.13 -29.57 21.77
CA ILE A 3 10.83 -28.91 21.68
C ILE A 3 10.73 -28.33 20.27
N ASN A 4 10.08 -29.06 19.36
CA ASN A 4 9.71 -28.54 18.05
C ASN A 4 8.53 -27.59 18.23
N PHE A 5 8.81 -26.30 18.40
CA PHE A 5 7.84 -25.27 18.07
C PHE A 5 7.70 -25.24 16.54
N SER A 6 6.82 -26.07 16.00
CA SER A 6 6.20 -25.80 14.71
C SER A 6 4.89 -25.09 15.00
N PRO A 7 4.87 -23.75 15.17
CA PRO A 7 3.63 -23.04 14.94
C PRO A 7 3.36 -23.28 13.47
N GLN A 8 2.32 -24.06 13.15
CA GLN A 8 1.75 -23.99 11.81
C GLN A 8 1.48 -22.51 11.56
N ARG A 9 2.34 -21.88 10.75
CA ARG A 9 2.21 -20.48 10.37
C ARG A 9 1.03 -20.43 9.43
N ALA A 10 -0.17 -20.43 10.00
CA ALA A 10 -1.38 -20.31 9.22
C ALA A 10 -1.35 -18.91 8.59
N ALA A 11 -1.13 -18.85 7.28
CA ALA A 11 -1.29 -17.63 6.53
C ALA A 11 -2.76 -17.21 6.62
N ILE A 12 -3.00 -15.97 7.04
CA ILE A 12 -4.36 -15.43 7.21
C ILE A 12 -4.90 -15.00 5.84
N PHE A 13 -4.02 -14.46 4.99
CA PHE A 13 -4.35 -13.96 3.67
C PHE A 13 -3.65 -14.75 2.57
N THR A 14 -4.40 -15.05 1.51
CA THR A 14 -3.91 -15.72 0.29
C THR A 14 -3.67 -14.74 -0.86
N SER A 15 -4.06 -13.47 -0.68
CA SER A 15 -4.01 -12.42 -1.69
C SER A 15 -3.94 -11.05 -1.05
N PHE A 16 -3.53 -10.06 -1.84
CA PHE A 16 -3.55 -8.65 -1.44
C PHE A 16 -4.84 -7.99 -1.93
N LEU A 17 -5.60 -7.40 -1.00
CA LEU A 17 -6.92 -6.81 -1.20
C LEU A 17 -7.95 -7.75 -1.88
N GLY A 18 -7.73 -9.06 -1.87
CA GLY A 18 -8.59 -10.02 -2.58
C GLY A 18 -8.34 -10.10 -4.10
N LEU A 19 -7.55 -9.18 -4.66
CA LEU A 19 -7.47 -8.96 -6.12
C LEU A 19 -6.08 -9.27 -6.69
N LEU A 20 -5.03 -9.01 -5.91
CA LEU A 20 -3.65 -9.08 -6.36
C LEU A 20 -2.91 -10.25 -5.73
N ASP A 21 -1.89 -10.73 -6.43
CA ASP A 21 -0.96 -11.72 -5.90
C ASP A 21 -0.31 -11.21 -4.61
N ILE A 22 -0.12 -12.10 -3.64
CA ILE A 22 0.38 -11.72 -2.31
C ILE A 22 1.82 -11.18 -2.36
N LYS A 23 2.65 -11.70 -3.30
CA LYS A 23 4.00 -11.17 -3.54
C LYS A 23 3.94 -9.74 -4.08
N LEU A 24 3.10 -9.50 -5.09
CA LEU A 24 2.90 -8.16 -5.63
C LEU A 24 2.42 -7.19 -4.54
N GLY A 25 1.49 -7.65 -3.69
CA GLY A 25 1.07 -6.89 -2.51
C GLY A 25 2.22 -6.54 -1.57
N ALA A 26 3.07 -7.51 -1.23
CA ALA A 26 4.26 -7.27 -0.41
C ALA A 26 5.21 -6.25 -1.05
N GLU A 27 5.42 -6.29 -2.37
CA GLU A 27 6.21 -5.28 -3.08
C GLU A 27 5.56 -3.88 -3.01
N ILE A 28 4.25 -3.78 -3.23
CA ILE A 28 3.50 -2.51 -3.14
C ILE A 28 3.60 -1.92 -1.72
N ILE A 29 3.44 -2.75 -0.69
CA ILE A 29 3.55 -2.34 0.72
C ILE A 29 4.92 -1.72 1.01
N LEU A 30 5.99 -2.37 0.53
CA LEU A 30 7.35 -1.88 0.72
C LEU A 30 7.63 -0.63 -0.11
N LEU A 31 7.13 -0.53 -1.35
CA LEU A 31 7.27 0.68 -2.17
C LEU A 31 6.54 1.87 -1.55
N PHE A 32 5.32 1.66 -1.06
CA PHE A 32 4.56 2.68 -0.33
C PHE A 32 5.33 3.13 0.91
N GLY A 33 5.86 2.19 1.69
CA GLY A 33 6.70 2.50 2.84
C GLY A 33 7.98 3.25 2.46
N LEU A 34 8.64 2.88 1.35
CA LEU A 34 9.83 3.54 0.83
C LEU A 34 9.56 5.01 0.52
N ILE A 35 8.47 5.31 -0.20
CA ILE A 35 8.05 6.70 -0.49
C ILE A 35 7.82 7.46 0.82
N ASN A 36 7.14 6.83 1.79
CA ASN A 36 6.94 7.43 3.11
C ASN A 36 8.27 7.69 3.86
N LYS A 37 9.31 6.87 3.66
CA LYS A 37 10.63 7.10 4.26
C LYS A 37 11.38 8.25 3.58
N VAL A 38 11.24 8.40 2.26
CA VAL A 38 11.83 9.52 1.50
C VAL A 38 11.28 10.86 1.97
N ALA A 39 10.00 10.95 2.37
CA ALA A 39 9.46 12.15 3.02
C ALA A 39 10.26 12.58 4.27
N GLY A 40 10.80 11.61 5.02
CA GLY A 40 11.68 11.88 6.16
C GLY A 40 13.03 12.50 5.78
N LEU A 41 13.53 12.24 4.56
CA LEU A 41 14.74 12.88 4.04
C LEU A 41 14.53 14.38 3.85
N TYR A 42 13.38 14.76 3.28
CA TYR A 42 13.00 16.18 3.18
C TYR A 42 12.81 16.82 4.56
N GLY A 43 12.34 16.04 5.54
CA GLY A 43 12.23 16.45 6.94
C GLY A 43 13.56 16.86 7.58
N LEU A 44 14.72 16.42 7.08
CA LEU A 44 16.02 16.85 7.61
C LEU A 44 16.29 18.35 7.45
N ILE A 45 15.49 19.07 6.64
CA ILE A 45 15.55 20.54 6.60
C ILE A 45 15.31 21.18 7.97
N THR A 46 14.65 20.48 8.91
CA THR A 46 14.46 20.98 10.28
C THR A 46 15.75 21.22 11.04
N ILE A 47 16.87 20.63 10.61
CA ILE A 47 18.21 20.94 11.14
C ILE A 47 18.54 22.44 10.94
N PHE A 48 18.11 23.02 9.83
CA PHE A 48 18.39 24.41 9.47
C PHE A 48 17.31 25.38 9.97
N VAL A 49 16.07 24.92 10.10
CA VAL A 49 14.90 25.76 10.43
C VAL A 49 14.59 25.77 11.94
N GLY A 50 15.27 24.93 12.74
CA GLY A 50 15.10 24.90 14.19
C GLY A 50 13.97 23.97 14.66
N GLY A 51 13.93 22.73 14.16
CA GLY A 51 12.99 21.72 14.65
C GLY A 51 13.36 21.17 16.03
N SER A 52 12.39 20.51 16.67
CA SER A 52 12.62 19.87 17.97
C SER A 52 13.53 18.64 17.85
N PHE A 53 14.17 18.27 18.96
CA PHE A 53 14.99 17.05 19.02
C PHE A 53 14.20 15.79 18.62
N ALA A 54 12.93 15.70 19.02
CA ALA A 54 12.06 14.58 18.65
C ALA A 54 11.80 14.52 17.13
N GLN A 55 11.62 15.67 16.47
CA GLN A 55 11.47 15.73 15.01
C GLN A 55 12.76 15.29 14.32
N LEU A 56 13.91 15.80 14.75
CA LEU A 56 15.20 15.41 14.19
C LEU A 56 15.46 13.91 14.33
N LEU A 57 15.20 13.35 15.52
CA LEU A 57 15.36 11.93 15.79
C LEU A 57 14.43 11.08 14.91
N TYR A 58 13.17 11.49 14.76
CA TYR A 58 12.22 10.82 13.87
C TYR A 58 12.70 10.80 12.41
N TYR A 59 13.16 11.94 11.90
CA TYR A 59 13.64 12.04 10.51
C TYR A 59 14.94 11.24 10.30
N ALA A 60 15.88 11.31 11.25
CA ALA A 60 17.10 10.50 11.21
C ALA A 60 16.78 8.98 11.23
N TYR A 61 15.85 8.55 12.08
CA TYR A 61 15.37 7.17 12.11
C TYR A 61 14.70 6.77 10.78
N SER A 62 13.88 7.65 10.20
CA SER A 62 13.23 7.41 8.91
C SER A 62 14.26 7.24 7.77
N VAL A 63 15.30 8.06 7.74
CA VAL A 63 16.39 7.94 6.76
C VAL A 63 17.19 6.65 6.99
N GLY A 64 17.48 6.28 8.23
CA GLY A 64 18.17 5.02 8.53
C GLY A 64 17.36 3.79 8.07
N THR A 65 16.05 3.79 8.33
CA THR A 65 15.16 2.70 7.94
C THR A 65 14.90 2.62 6.43
N LEU A 66 15.17 3.67 5.65
CA LEU A 66 15.10 3.65 4.19
C LEU A 66 15.90 2.49 3.58
N PHE A 67 17.12 2.25 4.07
CA PHE A 67 17.97 1.16 3.58
C PHE A 67 17.39 -0.23 3.91
N ALA A 68 16.72 -0.36 5.05
CA ALA A 68 16.02 -1.60 5.41
C ALA A 68 14.85 -1.88 4.44
N PHE A 69 14.15 -0.86 3.98
CA PHE A 69 13.09 -1.00 2.97
C PHE A 69 13.65 -1.41 1.59
N LEU A 70 14.77 -0.81 1.16
CA LEU A 70 15.46 -1.21 -0.07
C LEU A 70 15.93 -2.66 -0.01
N TRP A 71 16.50 -3.07 1.12
CA TRP A 71 16.85 -4.47 1.37
C TRP A 71 15.61 -5.37 1.37
N GLY A 72 14.51 -4.94 1.99
CA GLY A 72 13.24 -5.66 2.03
C GLY A 72 12.68 -5.96 0.63
N LEU A 73 12.78 -5.03 -0.31
CA LEU A 73 12.36 -5.25 -1.70
C LEU A 73 13.15 -6.38 -2.36
N ARG A 74 14.47 -6.47 -2.10
CA ARG A 74 15.30 -7.57 -2.59
C ARG A 74 14.89 -8.90 -1.95
N VAL A 75 14.57 -8.88 -0.66
CA VAL A 75 14.12 -10.07 0.11
C VAL A 75 12.79 -10.61 -0.41
N VAL A 76 11.80 -9.76 -0.65
CA VAL A 76 10.50 -10.20 -1.19
C VAL A 76 10.66 -10.83 -2.58
N LYS A 77 11.56 -10.27 -3.40
CA LYS A 77 11.88 -10.80 -4.73
C LYS A 77 12.58 -12.15 -4.72
N SER A 78 13.37 -12.45 -3.67
CA SER A 78 14.10 -13.72 -3.57
C SER A 78 13.24 -14.89 -3.09
N GLU A 79 11.98 -14.64 -2.70
CA GLU A 79 11.00 -15.67 -2.29
C GLU A 79 11.51 -16.59 -1.17
N SER A 80 12.44 -16.07 -0.34
CA SER A 80 13.03 -16.84 0.77
C SER A 80 12.22 -16.64 2.05
N SER A 81 11.76 -17.73 2.67
CA SER A 81 10.87 -17.64 3.85
C SER A 81 11.53 -16.98 5.07
N VAL A 82 12.75 -17.38 5.43
CA VAL A 82 13.40 -16.89 6.66
C VAL A 82 13.69 -15.39 6.60
N PRO A 83 14.32 -14.84 5.54
CA PRO A 83 14.52 -13.41 5.39
C PRO A 83 13.20 -12.63 5.31
N THR A 84 12.17 -13.18 4.66
CA THR A 84 10.85 -12.54 4.55
C THR A 84 10.14 -12.45 5.90
N LEU A 85 10.30 -13.45 6.76
CA LEU A 85 9.80 -13.38 8.13
C LEU A 85 10.54 -12.30 8.93
N LEU A 86 11.88 -12.26 8.86
CA LEU A 86 12.67 -11.23 9.53
C LEU A 86 12.24 -9.84 9.07
N LEU A 87 12.04 -9.64 7.76
CA LEU A 87 11.49 -8.42 7.20
C LEU A 87 10.11 -8.08 7.80
N SER A 88 9.23 -9.06 7.98
CA SER A 88 7.90 -8.85 8.59
C SER A 88 8.01 -8.37 10.04
N HIS A 89 8.93 -8.94 10.82
CA HIS A 89 9.24 -8.47 12.17
C HIS A 89 9.80 -7.04 12.17
N LEU A 90 10.75 -6.74 11.29
CA LEU A 90 11.35 -5.40 11.17
C LEU A 90 10.31 -4.35 10.77
N TYR A 91 9.42 -4.67 9.82
CA TYR A 91 8.32 -3.79 9.42
C TYR A 91 7.34 -3.55 10.58
N SER A 92 7.03 -4.61 11.36
CA SER A 92 6.17 -4.49 12.54
C SER A 92 6.80 -3.59 13.61
N LEU A 93 8.09 -3.78 13.88
CA LEU A 93 8.85 -2.99 14.83
C LEU A 93 8.96 -1.52 14.38
N ASP A 94 9.21 -1.28 13.09
CA ASP A 94 9.19 0.05 12.49
C ASP A 94 7.84 0.73 12.73
N HIS A 95 6.74 0.01 12.50
CA HIS A 95 5.41 0.55 12.73
C HIS A 95 5.16 0.93 14.19
N ILE A 96 5.62 0.13 15.16
CA ILE A 96 5.53 0.45 16.60
C ILE A 96 6.32 1.71 16.92
N ILE A 97 7.59 1.78 16.52
CA ILE A 97 8.45 2.94 16.78
C ILE A 97 7.87 4.21 16.15
N VAL A 98 7.46 4.13 14.88
CA VAL A 98 6.84 5.25 14.17
C VAL A 98 5.52 5.66 14.84
N SER A 99 4.74 4.72 15.37
CA SER A 99 3.51 5.03 16.11
C SER A 99 3.79 5.83 17.39
N LEU A 100 4.90 5.55 18.10
CA LEU A 100 5.30 6.35 19.26
C LEU A 100 5.60 7.80 18.87
N PHE A 101 6.34 8.01 17.77
CA PHE A 101 6.59 9.36 17.25
C PHE A 101 5.31 10.07 16.82
N HIS A 102 4.39 9.37 16.15
CA HIS A 102 3.10 9.95 15.77
C HIS A 102 2.23 10.28 16.99
N TYR A 103 2.33 9.49 18.06
CA TYR A 103 1.63 9.78 19.31
C TYR A 103 2.19 11.03 20.00
N ILE A 104 3.52 11.20 20.05
CA ILE A 104 4.15 12.42 20.56
C ILE A 104 3.72 13.63 19.72
N PHE A 105 3.74 13.49 18.39
CA PHE A 105 3.26 14.52 17.47
C PHE A 105 1.79 14.86 17.74
N TYR A 106 0.92 13.85 17.90
CA TYR A 106 -0.49 14.04 18.21
C TYR A 106 -0.68 14.83 19.51
N LEU A 107 0.00 14.45 20.59
CA LEU A 107 -0.12 15.17 21.87
C LEU A 107 0.31 16.64 21.74
N HIS A 108 1.41 16.89 21.04
CA HIS A 108 1.89 18.25 20.81
C HIS A 108 0.90 19.04 19.94
N TYR A 109 0.50 18.49 18.80
CA TYR A 109 -0.35 19.15 17.82
C TYR A 109 -1.75 19.44 18.38
N TRP A 110 -2.33 18.52 19.15
CA TRP A 110 -3.71 18.63 19.63
C TRP A 110 -3.88 19.48 20.89
N TYR A 111 -2.85 19.52 21.75
CA TYR A 111 -2.96 20.15 23.06
C TYR A 111 -2.03 21.35 23.26
N THR A 112 -0.97 21.49 22.45
CA THR A 112 0.01 22.57 22.62
C THR A 112 -0.08 23.61 21.52
N VAL A 113 -0.38 23.22 20.28
CA VAL A 113 -0.42 24.14 19.14
C VAL A 113 -1.74 24.91 19.14
N PRO A 114 -1.74 26.25 19.14
CA PRO A 114 -2.96 27.02 19.00
C PRO A 114 -3.53 26.87 17.59
N HIS A 115 -4.81 26.52 17.49
CA HIS A 115 -5.54 26.41 16.22
C HIS A 115 -6.17 27.75 15.81
N ASP A 116 -5.39 28.83 15.90
CA ASP A 116 -5.84 30.22 15.73
C ASP A 116 -5.73 30.76 14.29
N GLY A 117 -5.32 29.89 13.35
CA GLY A 117 -5.19 30.21 11.93
C GLY A 117 -4.01 31.12 11.59
N ARG A 118 -3.09 31.36 12.54
CA ARG A 118 -1.90 32.17 12.27
C ARG A 118 -0.95 31.42 11.33
N ARG A 119 -0.42 32.15 10.34
CA ARG A 119 0.67 31.66 9.50
C ARG A 119 1.98 31.88 10.27
N THR A 120 2.76 30.83 10.45
CA THR A 120 4.11 30.94 10.99
C THR A 120 4.98 31.70 9.99
N ILE A 121 5.35 32.95 10.30
CA ILE A 121 6.31 33.70 9.49
C ILE A 121 7.70 33.24 9.87
N ASN A 122 8.40 32.58 8.94
CA ASN A 122 9.65 31.90 9.23
C ASN A 122 10.89 32.78 9.01
N SER A 123 10.73 34.04 8.57
CA SER A 123 11.85 34.96 8.38
C SER A 123 11.50 36.43 8.59
N GLN A 124 12.49 37.22 9.04
CA GLN A 124 12.37 38.67 9.15
C GLN A 124 12.03 39.31 7.80
N ALA A 125 12.64 38.82 6.72
CA ALA A 125 12.35 39.29 5.37
C ALA A 125 10.88 39.08 4.95
N GLN A 126 10.24 37.97 5.35
CA GLN A 126 8.80 37.79 5.12
C GLN A 126 7.97 38.80 5.93
N GLN A 127 8.35 39.08 7.18
CA GLN A 127 7.66 40.09 7.99
C GLN A 127 7.80 41.47 7.35
N ASP A 128 9.00 41.82 6.88
CA ASP A 128 9.28 43.12 6.27
C ASP A 128 8.53 43.30 4.94
N LEU A 129 8.41 42.24 4.13
CA LEU A 129 7.59 42.27 2.90
C LEU A 129 6.11 42.48 3.21
N ILE A 130 5.58 41.81 4.24
CA ILE A 130 4.20 41.98 4.68
C ILE A 130 4.00 43.41 5.19
N ASN A 131 4.87 43.90 6.07
CA ASN A 131 4.82 45.27 6.60
C ASN A 131 4.92 46.33 5.48
N LEU A 132 5.79 46.11 4.49
CA LEU A 132 5.92 46.99 3.34
C LEU A 132 4.62 47.02 2.52
N ALA A 133 4.05 45.87 2.24
CA ALA A 133 2.81 45.76 1.46
C ALA A 133 1.60 46.36 2.23
N LEU A 134 1.54 46.21 3.56
CA LEU A 134 0.59 46.93 4.41
C LEU A 134 0.80 48.46 4.34
N SER A 135 2.05 48.93 4.46
CA SER A 135 2.35 50.37 4.42
C SER A 135 2.03 51.03 3.07
N ARG A 136 2.04 50.25 1.99
CA ARG A 136 1.65 50.67 0.64
C ARG A 136 0.16 50.54 0.36
N GLY A 137 -0.61 49.95 1.28
CA GLY A 137 -2.02 49.66 1.08
C GLY A 137 -2.30 48.58 0.03
N GLU A 138 -1.30 47.77 -0.35
CA GLU A 138 -1.44 46.65 -1.27
C GLU A 138 -2.20 45.48 -0.60
N ILE A 139 -2.11 45.39 0.72
CA ILE A 139 -2.82 44.42 1.56
C ILE A 139 -3.49 45.19 2.69
N THR A 140 -4.79 45.01 2.85
CA THR A 140 -5.56 45.60 3.96
C THR A 140 -5.57 44.61 5.13
N GLU A 141 -5.33 45.08 6.36
CA GLU A 141 -5.64 44.26 7.53
C GLU A 141 -7.13 43.92 7.50
N PRO A 142 -7.53 42.66 7.74
CA PRO A 142 -8.93 42.28 7.70
C PRO A 142 -9.67 42.98 8.84
N THR A 143 -10.22 44.16 8.58
CA THR A 143 -11.01 44.93 9.54
C THR A 143 -12.36 44.24 9.67
N GLY A 144 -12.66 43.76 10.88
CA GLY A 144 -13.98 43.24 11.19
C GLY A 144 -15.04 44.33 11.10
N GLU A 145 -16.23 43.99 10.61
CA GLU A 145 -17.39 44.85 10.83
C GLU A 145 -17.63 44.98 12.35
N SER A 146 -17.82 46.21 12.84
CA SER A 146 -18.17 46.54 14.23
C SER A 146 -17.15 46.16 15.31
N GLY A 147 -15.97 46.78 15.31
CA GLY A 147 -15.13 46.92 16.52
C GLY A 147 -14.45 45.64 17.03
N GLN A 148 -14.66 44.50 16.37
CA GLN A 148 -13.88 43.27 16.60
C GLN A 148 -12.52 43.39 15.91
N SER A 149 -11.46 43.03 16.62
CA SER A 149 -10.13 43.03 16.02
C SER A 149 -10.05 41.98 14.89
N ALA A 150 -9.30 42.29 13.84
CA ALA A 150 -8.97 41.36 12.75
C ALA A 150 -8.52 39.98 13.26
N ASP A 151 -7.84 40.00 14.40
CA ASP A 151 -7.33 38.84 15.11
C ASP A 151 -8.42 37.97 15.70
N GLU A 152 -9.42 38.57 16.35
CA GLU A 152 -10.55 37.85 16.94
C GLU A 152 -11.36 37.10 15.89
N LEU A 153 -11.65 37.75 14.75
CA LEU A 153 -12.39 37.13 13.66
C LEU A 153 -11.63 35.94 13.06
N ARG A 154 -10.32 36.09 12.85
CA ARG A 154 -9.49 34.99 12.35
C ARG A 154 -9.49 33.80 13.30
N THR A 155 -9.30 34.04 14.60
CA THR A 155 -9.27 32.97 15.60
C THR A 155 -10.64 32.28 15.69
N ALA A 156 -11.74 33.04 15.62
CA ALA A 156 -13.09 32.47 15.60
C ALA A 156 -13.33 31.58 14.37
N LEU A 157 -12.99 32.06 13.17
CA LEU A 157 -13.13 31.30 11.93
C LEU A 157 -12.23 30.06 11.92
N ALA A 158 -10.97 30.19 12.36
CA ALA A 158 -10.04 29.07 12.46
C ALA A 158 -10.52 28.02 13.47
N GLY A 159 -11.08 28.46 14.60
CA GLY A 159 -11.70 27.59 15.60
C GLY A 159 -12.88 26.81 15.04
N GLU A 160 -13.77 27.46 14.27
CA GLU A 160 -14.90 26.80 13.63
C GLU A 160 -14.43 25.71 12.64
N ILE A 161 -13.43 26.03 11.81
CA ILE A 161 -12.83 25.08 10.87
C ILE A 161 -12.22 23.90 11.64
N TRP A 162 -11.46 24.18 12.70
CA TRP A 162 -10.86 23.15 13.54
C TRP A 162 -11.91 22.21 14.15
N GLU A 163 -12.96 22.74 14.76
CA GLU A 163 -14.03 21.94 15.38
C GLU A 163 -14.75 21.05 14.36
N ARG A 164 -14.93 21.54 13.13
CA ARG A 164 -15.55 20.79 12.03
C ARG A 164 -14.63 19.70 11.47
N GLU A 165 -13.35 19.99 11.29
CA GLU A 165 -12.41 19.13 10.54
C GLU A 165 -11.64 18.15 11.42
N ARG A 166 -11.51 18.43 12.72
CA ARG A 166 -10.73 17.59 13.65
C ARG A 166 -11.18 16.13 13.66
N GLY A 167 -12.49 15.88 13.51
CA GLY A 167 -13.04 14.53 13.48
C GLY A 167 -12.58 13.74 12.26
N PHE A 168 -12.61 14.39 11.09
CA PHE A 168 -12.10 13.81 9.84
C PHE A 168 -10.58 13.56 9.91
N ALA A 169 -9.83 14.47 10.53
CA ALA A 169 -8.40 14.29 10.74
C ALA A 169 -8.08 13.06 11.61
N VAL A 170 -8.75 12.91 12.76
CA VAL A 170 -8.59 11.72 13.63
C VAL A 170 -8.95 10.44 12.88
N TRP A 171 -10.08 10.43 12.18
CA TRP A 171 -10.51 9.27 11.40
C TRP A 171 -9.46 8.87 10.35
N THR A 172 -8.91 9.85 9.62
CA THR A 172 -7.90 9.60 8.59
C THR A 172 -6.63 9.00 9.18
N LEU A 173 -6.19 9.51 10.34
CA LEU A 173 -5.03 8.96 11.05
C LEU A 173 -5.28 7.52 11.52
N LEU A 174 -6.45 7.24 12.10
CA LEU A 174 -6.80 5.89 12.54
C LEU A 174 -6.95 4.92 11.37
N ALA A 175 -7.57 5.33 10.27
CA ALA A 175 -7.72 4.52 9.06
C ALA A 175 -6.34 4.15 8.47
N GLY A 176 -5.44 5.13 8.35
CA GLY A 176 -4.07 4.89 7.89
C GLY A 176 -3.28 3.99 8.85
N TRP A 177 -3.52 4.10 10.16
CA TRP A 177 -2.89 3.26 11.16
C TRP A 177 -3.37 1.79 11.08
N ILE A 178 -4.68 1.56 10.97
CA ILE A 178 -5.26 0.21 10.79
C ILE A 178 -4.78 -0.40 9.46
N LEU A 179 -4.69 0.39 8.40
CA LEU A 179 -4.19 -0.06 7.11
C LEU A 179 -2.75 -0.62 7.22
N LYS A 180 -1.90 0.00 8.04
CA LYS A 180 -0.54 -0.52 8.28
C LYS A 180 -0.53 -1.83 9.06
N ILE A 181 -1.50 -2.07 9.96
CA ILE A 181 -1.68 -3.39 10.59
C ILE A 181 -2.03 -4.43 9.54
N TYR A 182 -2.95 -4.13 8.62
CA TYR A 182 -3.25 -5.01 7.51
C TYR A 182 -1.99 -5.34 6.69
N PHE A 183 -1.16 -4.35 6.37
CA PHE A 183 0.11 -4.56 5.67
C PHE A 183 1.06 -5.50 6.42
N ILE A 184 1.18 -5.35 7.74
CA ILE A 184 1.96 -6.27 8.59
C ILE A 184 1.46 -7.71 8.43
N LEU A 185 0.15 -7.92 8.54
CA LEU A 185 -0.45 -9.25 8.44
C LEU A 185 -0.27 -9.87 7.05
N VAL A 186 -0.28 -9.07 5.98
CA VAL A 186 0.02 -9.51 4.62
C VAL A 186 1.47 -9.98 4.51
N LEU A 187 2.43 -9.24 5.06
CA LEU A 187 3.85 -9.64 5.04
C LEU A 187 4.08 -10.95 5.81
N TYR A 188 3.45 -11.12 6.98
CA TYR A 188 3.49 -12.40 7.70
C TYR A 188 2.84 -13.54 6.93
N SER A 189 1.70 -13.28 6.29
CA SER A 189 1.00 -14.29 5.48
C SER A 189 1.85 -14.71 4.27
N TYR A 190 2.56 -13.77 3.63
CA TYR A 190 3.51 -14.08 2.57
C TYR A 190 4.67 -14.95 3.09
N ALA A 191 5.29 -14.57 4.22
CA ALA A 191 6.35 -15.35 4.84
C ALA A 191 5.90 -16.77 5.21
N ALA A 192 4.66 -16.92 5.67
CA ALA A 192 4.02 -18.18 6.02
C ALA A 192 3.76 -19.08 4.79
N HIS A 193 3.28 -18.50 3.69
CA HIS A 193 3.10 -19.22 2.42
C HIS A 193 4.43 -19.71 1.84
N LEU A 194 5.50 -18.92 1.96
CA LEU A 194 6.85 -19.34 1.58
C LEU A 194 7.39 -20.44 2.51
N ALA A 195 7.11 -20.37 3.82
CA ALA A 195 7.54 -21.39 4.79
C ALA A 195 6.88 -22.75 4.53
N SER A 196 5.63 -22.71 4.07
CA SER A 196 4.81 -23.89 3.84
C SER A 196 4.89 -24.40 2.39
N SER A 197 5.70 -23.75 1.54
CA SER A 197 5.78 -24.01 0.09
C SER A 197 4.44 -23.93 -0.66
N THR A 198 3.44 -23.25 -0.10
CA THR A 198 2.09 -23.11 -0.68
C THR A 198 1.93 -21.87 -1.55
N TYR A 199 2.94 -20.99 -1.59
CA TYR A 199 2.86 -19.76 -2.38
C TYR A 199 2.54 -20.01 -3.87
N HIS A 200 3.21 -20.96 -4.52
CA HIS A 200 3.00 -21.20 -5.96
C HIS A 200 1.68 -21.88 -6.32
N THR A 201 0.94 -22.40 -5.34
CA THR A 201 -0.38 -23.02 -5.55
C THR A 201 -1.53 -22.03 -5.36
N LEU A 202 -1.22 -20.79 -4.96
CA LEU A 202 -2.22 -19.74 -4.78
C LEU A 202 -2.87 -19.34 -6.12
N PRO A 203 -4.20 -19.10 -6.13
CA PRO A 203 -4.95 -18.92 -7.38
C PRO A 203 -4.58 -17.66 -8.17
N LEU A 204 -4.06 -16.62 -7.51
CA LEU A 204 -3.73 -15.35 -8.15
C LEU A 204 -2.27 -15.25 -8.59
N THR A 205 -1.41 -16.16 -8.13
CA THR A 205 -0.01 -16.24 -8.56
C THR A 205 0.06 -16.78 -10.00
N PHE A 206 1.03 -16.33 -10.79
CA PHE A 206 1.17 -16.72 -12.20
C PHE A 206 1.14 -18.24 -12.41
N ARG A 207 1.86 -19.00 -11.57
CA ARG A 207 1.86 -20.46 -11.60
C ARG A 207 0.50 -21.06 -11.26
N GLY A 208 -0.19 -20.57 -10.22
CA GLY A 208 -1.52 -21.06 -9.88
C GLY A 208 -2.56 -20.78 -10.96
N LYS A 209 -2.49 -19.62 -11.63
CA LYS A 209 -3.30 -19.33 -12.82
C LYS A 209 -3.01 -20.31 -13.96
N ALA A 210 -1.73 -20.57 -14.24
CA ALA A 210 -1.34 -21.52 -15.28
C ALA A 210 -1.80 -22.96 -14.97
N THR A 211 -1.70 -23.40 -13.70
CA THR A 211 -2.19 -24.73 -13.28
C THR A 211 -3.71 -24.84 -13.44
N LYS A 212 -4.48 -23.80 -13.07
CA LYS A 212 -5.94 -23.79 -13.29
C LYS A 212 -6.32 -23.79 -14.78
N LEU A 213 -5.55 -23.12 -15.63
CA LEU A 213 -5.76 -23.13 -17.07
C LEU A 213 -5.39 -24.48 -17.71
N ALA A 214 -4.36 -25.15 -17.21
CA ALA A 214 -3.91 -26.45 -17.70
C ALA A 214 -4.79 -27.61 -17.20
N HIS A 215 -5.36 -27.48 -16.00
CA HIS A 215 -6.29 -28.42 -15.40
C HIS A 215 -7.57 -27.69 -14.99
N PRO A 216 -8.43 -27.33 -15.96
CA PRO A 216 -9.75 -26.80 -15.65
C PRO A 216 -10.52 -27.87 -14.85
N ASP A 217 -11.17 -27.42 -13.77
CA ASP A 217 -11.98 -28.29 -12.93
C ASP A 217 -13.13 -28.87 -13.78
N PRO A 218 -13.26 -30.21 -13.92
CA PRO A 218 -14.25 -30.82 -14.80
C PRO A 218 -15.71 -30.48 -14.44
N GLY A 219 -15.96 -29.81 -13.31
CA GLY A 219 -17.28 -29.34 -12.89
C GLY A 219 -17.67 -27.91 -13.31
N GLN A 220 -16.76 -27.11 -13.90
CA GLN A 220 -17.06 -25.70 -14.25
C GLN A 220 -17.25 -25.42 -15.75
N GLU A 221 -16.83 -26.32 -16.64
CA GLU A 221 -17.15 -26.22 -18.06
C GLU A 221 -18.50 -26.87 -18.35
N GLY A 222 -19.59 -26.12 -18.17
CA GLY A 222 -20.88 -26.57 -18.68
C GLY A 222 -22.15 -26.08 -18.01
N SER A 223 -22.13 -25.04 -17.17
CA SER A 223 -23.37 -24.38 -16.76
C SER A 223 -23.93 -23.51 -17.89
N SER A 224 -24.33 -24.19 -18.98
CA SER A 224 -25.42 -23.69 -19.80
C SER A 224 -26.58 -23.33 -18.88
N PRO A 225 -27.23 -22.15 -19.03
CA PRO A 225 -28.38 -21.78 -18.20
C PRO A 225 -29.41 -22.92 -18.25
N ARG A 226 -29.69 -23.54 -17.10
CA ARG A 226 -30.66 -24.63 -16.99
C ARG A 226 -32.03 -24.02 -17.23
N ILE A 227 -32.72 -24.44 -18.29
CA ILE A 227 -34.06 -23.95 -18.57
C ILE A 227 -35.00 -24.61 -17.54
N PRO A 228 -35.87 -23.85 -16.83
CA PRO A 228 -36.79 -24.44 -15.87
C PRO A 228 -37.68 -25.50 -16.54
N GLY A 229 -37.60 -26.75 -16.07
CA GLY A 229 -38.36 -27.89 -16.63
C GLY A 229 -37.59 -28.78 -17.61
N GLU A 230 -36.33 -28.48 -17.91
CA GLU A 230 -35.46 -29.28 -18.78
C GLU A 230 -34.99 -30.55 -18.04
N SER A 231 -35.24 -31.73 -18.62
CA SER A 231 -34.86 -33.03 -18.06
C SER A 231 -33.36 -33.31 -18.31
N GLU A 232 -32.76 -34.26 -17.59
CA GLU A 232 -31.32 -34.57 -17.79
C GLU A 232 -31.02 -35.07 -19.20
N ASP A 233 -31.97 -35.77 -19.82
CA ASP A 233 -31.87 -36.25 -21.21
C ASP A 233 -31.82 -35.09 -22.21
N ASP A 234 -32.58 -34.01 -21.97
CA ASP A 234 -32.59 -32.82 -22.83
C ASP A 234 -31.25 -32.07 -22.78
N ILE A 235 -30.61 -32.06 -21.60
CA ILE A 235 -29.30 -31.45 -21.39
C ILE A 235 -28.22 -32.24 -22.13
N GLU A 236 -28.28 -33.58 -22.08
CA GLU A 236 -27.35 -34.45 -22.81
C GLU A 236 -27.52 -34.32 -24.32
N LEU A 237 -28.76 -34.27 -24.82
CA LEU A 237 -29.05 -34.09 -26.25
C LEU A 237 -28.46 -32.78 -26.78
N ARG A 238 -28.63 -31.69 -26.04
CA ARG A 238 -28.13 -30.36 -26.44
C ARG A 238 -26.61 -30.30 -26.40
N ARG A 239 -25.98 -30.97 -25.43
CA ARG A 239 -24.52 -31.12 -25.35
C ARG A 239 -23.98 -31.94 -26.53
N ALA A 240 -24.69 -33.00 -26.92
CA ALA A 240 -24.35 -33.80 -28.10
C ALA A 240 -24.51 -33.00 -29.40
N GLU A 241 -25.56 -32.18 -29.54
CA GLU A 241 -25.74 -31.28 -30.69
C GLU A 241 -24.66 -30.19 -30.76
N GLN A 242 -24.25 -29.61 -29.63
CA GLN A 242 -23.16 -28.64 -29.59
C GLN A 242 -21.82 -29.28 -29.94
N ALA A 243 -21.53 -30.47 -29.40
CA ALA A 243 -20.33 -31.23 -29.75
C ALA A 243 -20.29 -31.63 -31.25
N ALA A 244 -21.44 -31.94 -31.84
CA ALA A 244 -21.57 -32.22 -33.27
C ALA A 244 -21.39 -30.96 -34.14
N ARG A 245 -21.79 -29.78 -33.64
CA ARG A 245 -21.62 -28.49 -34.33
C ARG A 245 -20.17 -27.99 -34.31
N ASP A 246 -19.44 -28.20 -33.22
CA ASP A 246 -18.11 -27.62 -33.06
C ASP A 246 -16.99 -28.42 -33.75
N GLY A 247 -17.22 -29.69 -34.08
CA GLY A 247 -16.27 -30.54 -34.81
C GLY A 247 -14.91 -30.73 -34.12
N PRO A 248 -14.03 -31.63 -34.60
CA PRO A 248 -12.76 -31.89 -33.94
C PRO A 248 -11.78 -30.73 -34.18
N SER A 249 -11.66 -29.83 -33.21
CA SER A 249 -10.62 -28.79 -33.18
C SER A 249 -9.23 -29.43 -33.13
N LYS A 250 -8.48 -29.37 -34.24
CA LYS A 250 -7.06 -29.75 -34.31
C LYS A 250 -6.23 -28.82 -33.40
N LYS A 251 -6.01 -29.22 -32.15
CA LYS A 251 -4.92 -28.68 -31.33
C LYS A 251 -3.89 -29.77 -31.09
N GLY A 252 -2.79 -29.69 -31.84
CA GLY A 252 -1.61 -30.51 -31.60
C GLY A 252 -0.65 -30.52 -32.76
N LYS A 253 0.23 -29.51 -32.85
CA LYS A 253 1.56 -29.74 -33.43
C LYS A 253 2.59 -28.93 -32.65
N GLY A 254 3.31 -29.63 -31.79
CA GLY A 254 4.50 -29.13 -31.13
C GLY A 254 5.57 -28.77 -32.15
N LYS A 255 6.25 -27.65 -31.91
CA LYS A 255 7.41 -27.23 -32.67
C LYS A 255 8.61 -28.01 -32.15
N ARG A 256 9.05 -29.01 -32.92
CA ARG A 256 10.30 -29.74 -32.71
C ARG A 256 11.35 -29.07 -33.59
N THR A 257 12.46 -28.69 -32.98
CA THR A 257 13.68 -28.18 -33.62
C THR A 257 14.37 -29.33 -34.34
N GLU A 258 14.81 -29.11 -35.58
CA GLU A 258 15.88 -29.89 -36.22
C GLU A 258 16.59 -28.96 -37.21
N GLU A 259 17.91 -28.96 -37.10
CA GLU A 259 18.89 -28.23 -37.89
C GLU A 259 19.01 -28.81 -39.31
N ASP A 260 19.61 -27.97 -40.15
CA ASP A 260 20.47 -28.27 -41.30
C ASP A 260 19.93 -27.97 -42.71
N ASP A 261 20.65 -27.01 -43.29
CA ASP A 261 21.20 -26.98 -44.63
C ASP A 261 20.41 -26.44 -45.83
N GLU A 262 21.12 -25.50 -46.46
CA GLU A 262 21.18 -25.11 -47.87
C GLU A 262 20.47 -23.81 -48.29
N ASP A 263 21.34 -22.83 -48.54
CA ASP A 263 21.40 -21.93 -49.70
C ASP A 263 20.11 -21.25 -50.16
N LEU A 264 20.16 -19.91 -50.19
CA LEU A 264 19.82 -19.12 -51.39
C LEU A 264 20.12 -17.63 -51.13
N SER A 265 21.26 -17.21 -51.68
CA SER A 265 21.60 -15.83 -52.02
C SER A 265 20.49 -15.14 -52.80
N TRP A 266 20.28 -13.83 -52.61
CA TRP A 266 20.14 -12.84 -53.68
C TRP A 266 20.43 -11.44 -53.11
N GLU A 267 21.46 -10.82 -53.72
CA GLU A 267 21.81 -9.38 -53.84
C GLU A 267 21.46 -8.37 -52.73
#